data_AF-A0A5J5N004-F1
#
_entry.id   AF-A0A5J5N004-F1
#
_cell.length_a   1.000
_cell.length_b   1.000
_cell.length_c   1.000
_cell.angle_alpha   90.00
_cell.angle_beta   90.00
_cell.angle_gamma   90.00
#
_symmetry.space_group_name_H-M   'P 1'
#
loop_
_entity.id
_entity.type
_entity.pdbx_description
1 polymer ?
#
loop_
_entity_poly.entity_id
_entity_poly.type
_entity_poly.pdbx_seq_one_letter_code
_entity_poly.pdbx_strand_id
1 'polypeptide(L)'
;MGNDYKKIILLKGFQHINEKCFNMIKSLLAEDLKLTSKMQDEYDRIKIADLMEVKFPGPACVNKLIELVRDIDEIKDLAKTLRNEKLKVLKKSKEKGATPVQKRKQDKSSLGQSTSTANEALGPESVKDTPVKKKKTTKTNESKRTKLTEEQSQLPGLSVTSTTSTARLPKTPQMPSSKPSSSSSTKKPRLKSVPKEASREEGFQRGPKEVMVLKATEPFTYDVTGSKEMFHATVATESQFFQVKVYNVSLKEKFIPNKVISISDYTGRNGFLEVFNVFSVSDVKPERKMEISKSLIQKAKATPKISHLHLQDPGTFVNGVFLVRKKWVCKEFIYYVIQDDTGVMEVVVYGQRLTSINCEEGDRLTLVCFELANIGNKRQLRSVIHSFIK
;
A
#
# COMPACT_ATOMS: atom_id res chain seq x y z
N MET A 1 13.87 19.33 8.56
CA MET A 1 13.47 18.08 9.24
C MET A 1 11.95 18.03 9.28
N GLY A 2 11.31 17.05 8.66
CA GLY A 2 9.84 17.06 8.46
C GLY A 2 9.05 16.90 9.77
N ASN A 3 8.12 17.81 10.04
CA ASN A 3 7.36 17.94 11.28
C ASN A 3 6.60 16.65 11.65
N ASP A 4 6.96 16.06 12.80
CA ASP A 4 6.34 14.82 13.28
C ASP A 4 4.87 15.02 13.72
N TYR A 5 4.45 16.25 14.07
CA TYR A 5 3.04 16.53 14.40
C TYR A 5 2.15 16.55 13.16
N LYS A 6 2.62 17.08 12.03
CA LYS A 6 1.92 17.02 10.73
C LYS A 6 1.75 15.58 10.23
N LYS A 7 2.72 14.70 10.48
CA LYS A 7 2.58 13.26 10.20
C LYS A 7 1.48 12.62 11.03
N ILE A 8 1.26 13.06 12.27
CA ILE A 8 0.11 12.63 13.09
C ILE A 8 -1.20 13.11 12.46
N ILE A 9 -1.32 14.39 12.09
CA ILE A 9 -2.51 14.93 11.41
C ILE A 9 -2.88 14.10 10.18
N LEU A 10 -1.91 13.80 9.31
CA LEU A 10 -2.14 13.03 8.09
C LEU A 10 -2.41 11.54 8.36
N LEU A 11 -1.45 10.83 8.94
CA LEU A 11 -1.42 9.36 8.98
C LEU A 11 -2.17 8.74 10.19
N LYS A 12 -2.60 9.57 11.14
CA LYS A 12 -3.27 9.15 12.38
C LYS A 12 -4.52 9.99 12.69
N GLY A 13 -4.72 11.10 12.00
CA GLY A 13 -5.96 11.87 11.90
C GLY A 13 -6.67 11.59 10.58
N PHE A 14 -6.49 12.49 9.61
CA PHE A 14 -7.24 12.57 8.35
C PHE A 14 -7.29 11.28 7.53
N GLN A 15 -6.28 10.41 7.55
CA GLN A 15 -6.34 9.10 6.88
C GLN A 15 -7.50 8.21 7.39
N HIS A 16 -7.88 8.34 8.66
CA HIS A 16 -8.93 7.53 9.29
C HIS A 16 -10.32 8.21 9.29
N ILE A 17 -10.45 9.38 8.66
CA ILE A 17 -11.70 10.16 8.62
C ILE A 17 -12.39 9.97 7.26
N ASN A 18 -13.70 9.73 7.26
CA ASN A 18 -14.49 9.64 6.02
C ASN A 18 -14.77 11.05 5.43
N GLU A 19 -15.17 11.12 4.15
CA GLU A 19 -15.26 12.44 3.46
C GLU A 19 -16.37 13.35 4.03
N LYS A 20 -17.48 12.80 4.53
CA LYS A 20 -18.52 13.56 5.25
C LYS A 20 -17.90 14.28 6.46
N CYS A 21 -17.20 13.54 7.30
CA CYS A 21 -16.59 14.06 8.52
C CYS A 21 -15.41 14.99 8.22
N PHE A 22 -14.65 14.74 7.15
CA PHE A 22 -13.57 15.63 6.71
C PHE A 22 -14.10 16.96 6.17
N ASN A 23 -15.19 16.97 5.41
CA ASN A 23 -15.86 18.21 4.99
C ASN A 23 -16.41 18.99 6.19
N MET A 24 -17.03 18.31 7.16
CA MET A 24 -17.49 18.96 8.39
C MET A 24 -16.31 19.57 9.20
N ILE A 25 -15.16 18.89 9.27
CA ILE A 25 -13.93 19.44 9.87
C ILE A 25 -13.40 20.65 9.09
N LYS A 26 -13.49 20.67 7.75
CA LYS A 26 -13.10 21.85 6.94
C LYS A 26 -13.99 23.05 7.26
N SER A 27 -15.30 22.86 7.38
CA SER A 27 -16.22 23.95 7.75
C SER A 27 -16.01 24.43 9.19
N LEU A 28 -15.75 23.53 10.15
CA LEU A 28 -15.38 23.89 11.52
C LEU A 28 -13.99 24.56 11.64
N LEU A 29 -13.12 24.40 10.64
CA LEU A 29 -11.83 25.07 10.52
C LEU A 29 -11.88 26.34 9.64
N ALA A 30 -13.05 26.74 9.14
CA ALA A 30 -13.15 27.78 8.11
C ALA A 30 -12.61 29.14 8.59
N GLU A 31 -13.05 29.62 9.76
CA GLU A 31 -12.54 30.87 10.34
C GLU A 31 -11.08 30.75 10.78
N ASP A 32 -10.74 29.62 11.42
CA ASP A 32 -9.41 29.33 11.95
C ASP A 32 -8.33 29.33 10.86
N LEU A 33 -8.60 28.69 9.72
CA LEU A 33 -7.67 28.59 8.59
C LEU A 33 -7.95 29.61 7.48
N LYS A 34 -8.93 30.51 7.65
CA LYS A 34 -9.42 31.48 6.65
C LYS A 34 -9.86 30.83 5.32
N LEU A 35 -10.55 29.70 5.38
CA LEU A 35 -11.02 28.97 4.19
C LEU A 35 -12.26 29.63 3.59
N THR A 36 -12.11 30.20 2.40
CA THR A 36 -13.26 30.52 1.53
C THR A 36 -14.02 29.25 1.15
N SER A 37 -15.29 29.35 0.72
CA SER A 37 -16.07 28.18 0.29
C SER A 37 -15.35 27.37 -0.80
N LYS A 38 -14.76 28.07 -1.78
CA LYS A 38 -13.92 27.47 -2.83
C LYS A 38 -12.74 26.67 -2.25
N MET A 39 -12.06 27.21 -1.23
CA MET A 39 -11.00 26.48 -0.53
C MET A 39 -11.55 25.25 0.21
N GLN A 40 -12.73 25.32 0.83
CA GLN A 40 -13.34 24.15 1.48
C GLN A 40 -13.66 23.02 0.48
N ASP A 41 -14.02 23.36 -0.77
CA ASP A 41 -14.29 22.37 -1.83
C ASP A 41 -13.02 21.81 -2.52
N GLU A 42 -11.99 22.64 -2.71
CA GLU A 42 -10.74 22.31 -3.42
C GLU A 42 -9.62 21.77 -2.52
N TYR A 43 -9.70 21.99 -1.20
CA TYR A 43 -8.62 21.62 -0.29
C TYR A 43 -8.76 20.17 0.19
N ASP A 44 -7.79 19.38 -0.25
CA ASP A 44 -7.56 18.01 0.19
C ASP A 44 -6.91 17.95 1.59
N ARG A 45 -6.73 16.71 2.06
CA ARG A 45 -6.20 16.39 3.40
C ARG A 45 -4.76 16.86 3.59
N ILE A 46 -3.97 17.04 2.53
CA ILE A 46 -2.61 17.57 2.59
C ILE A 46 -2.66 19.10 2.73
N LYS A 47 -3.37 19.80 1.84
CA LYS A 47 -3.51 21.27 1.90
C LYS A 47 -4.09 21.76 3.24
N ILE A 48 -5.06 21.05 3.81
CA ILE A 48 -5.58 21.37 5.16
C ILE A 48 -4.53 21.09 6.25
N ALA A 49 -3.77 19.99 6.16
CA ALA A 49 -2.70 19.70 7.12
C ALA A 49 -1.53 20.71 7.03
N ASP A 50 -1.25 21.24 5.84
CA ASP A 50 -0.28 22.31 5.60
C ASP A 50 -0.74 23.62 6.28
N LEU A 51 -1.99 24.02 6.06
CA LEU A 51 -2.57 25.19 6.74
C LEU A 51 -2.63 25.01 8.26
N MET A 52 -2.97 23.82 8.76
CA MET A 52 -2.96 23.53 10.21
C MET A 52 -1.54 23.56 10.80
N GLU A 53 -0.52 23.14 10.07
CA GLU A 53 0.88 23.26 10.49
C GLU A 53 1.31 24.73 10.61
N VAL A 54 0.93 25.58 9.65
CA VAL A 54 1.26 27.01 9.65
C VAL A 54 0.47 27.78 10.72
N LYS A 55 -0.84 27.51 10.88
CA LYS A 55 -1.70 28.22 11.84
C LYS A 55 -1.49 27.75 13.30
N PHE A 56 -1.18 26.47 13.51
CA PHE A 56 -1.12 25.85 14.85
C PHE A 56 0.22 25.12 15.08
N PRO A 57 1.33 25.85 15.31
CA PRO A 57 2.68 25.28 15.30
C PRO A 57 2.90 24.14 16.32
N GLY A 58 3.68 23.14 15.90
CA GLY A 58 4.09 22.02 16.73
C GLY A 58 2.90 21.20 17.28
N PRO A 59 2.80 20.94 18.59
CA PRO A 59 1.72 20.12 19.15
C PRO A 59 0.33 20.79 19.11
N ALA A 60 0.24 22.09 18.76
CA ALA A 60 -1.03 22.81 18.73
C ALA A 60 -1.98 22.30 17.63
N CYS A 61 -1.47 21.98 16.43
CA CYS A 61 -2.31 21.43 15.35
C CYS A 61 -3.00 20.12 15.77
N VAL A 62 -2.28 19.24 16.48
CA VAL A 62 -2.84 17.98 16.98
C VAL A 62 -3.83 18.22 18.11
N ASN A 63 -3.63 19.24 18.96
CA ASN A 63 -4.63 19.65 19.95
C ASN A 63 -5.93 20.10 19.27
N LYS A 64 -5.86 20.97 18.25
CA LYS A 64 -7.03 21.47 17.53
C LYS A 64 -7.78 20.35 16.80
N LEU A 65 -7.08 19.37 16.24
CA LEU A 65 -7.74 18.18 15.68
C LEU A 65 -8.39 17.31 16.77
N ILE A 66 -7.74 17.11 17.92
CA ILE A 66 -8.30 16.36 19.08
C ILE A 66 -9.58 17.02 19.61
N GLU A 67 -9.63 18.35 19.62
CA GLU A 67 -10.80 19.15 19.99
C GLU A 67 -11.95 18.88 19.02
N LEU A 68 -11.74 19.15 17.72
CA LEU A 68 -12.77 19.00 16.68
C LEU A 68 -13.33 17.58 16.57
N VAL A 69 -12.48 16.54 16.60
CA VAL A 69 -12.98 15.16 16.43
C VAL A 69 -13.68 14.61 17.66
N ARG A 70 -13.45 15.17 18.87
CA ARG A 70 -14.13 14.73 20.10
C ARG A 70 -15.64 14.94 20.01
N ASP A 71 -16.05 16.01 19.33
CA ASP A 71 -17.42 16.51 19.30
C ASP A 71 -18.18 16.02 18.05
N ILE A 72 -17.62 15.02 17.35
CA ILE A 72 -18.19 14.36 16.16
C ILE A 72 -18.36 12.86 16.45
N ASP A 73 -19.61 12.41 16.55
CA ASP A 73 -19.93 11.06 17.05
C ASP A 73 -19.31 9.92 16.23
N GLU A 74 -19.21 10.05 14.91
CA GLU A 74 -18.65 8.98 14.06
C GLU A 74 -17.12 8.80 14.20
N ILE A 75 -16.41 9.76 14.83
CA ILE A 75 -14.93 9.75 14.92
C ILE A 75 -14.37 10.12 16.31
N LYS A 76 -15.21 10.32 17.34
CA LYS A 76 -14.80 10.69 18.71
C LYS A 76 -13.71 9.83 19.34
N ASP A 77 -13.65 8.53 19.01
CA ASP A 77 -12.59 7.64 19.48
C ASP A 77 -11.20 7.96 18.90
N LEU A 78 -11.13 8.64 17.74
CA LEU A 78 -9.88 9.08 17.13
C LEU A 78 -9.11 10.06 18.03
N ALA A 79 -9.81 10.81 18.89
CA ALA A 79 -9.21 11.66 19.91
C ALA A 79 -8.32 10.88 20.90
N LYS A 80 -8.60 9.60 21.16
CA LYS A 80 -7.75 8.73 22.00
C LYS A 80 -6.43 8.40 21.29
N THR A 81 -6.51 7.99 20.02
CA THR A 81 -5.36 7.70 19.16
C THR A 81 -4.44 8.91 19.00
N LEU A 82 -5.01 10.08 18.65
CA LEU A 82 -4.26 11.32 18.46
C LEU A 82 -3.54 11.79 19.74
N ARG A 83 -4.17 11.63 20.93
CA ARG A 83 -3.51 11.91 22.22
C ARG A 83 -2.30 11.00 22.44
N ASN A 84 -2.43 9.71 22.16
CA ASN A 84 -1.35 8.72 22.35
C ASN A 84 -0.16 8.99 21.41
N GLU A 85 -0.40 9.25 20.13
CA GLU A 85 0.68 9.55 19.17
C GLU A 85 1.38 10.89 19.49
N LYS A 86 0.63 11.91 19.92
CA LYS A 86 1.21 13.18 20.39
C LYS A 86 2.17 12.97 21.56
N LEU A 87 1.81 12.10 22.51
CA LEU A 87 2.66 11.76 23.66
C LEU A 87 3.93 11.00 23.25
N LYS A 88 3.87 10.12 22.23
CA LYS A 88 5.06 9.43 21.70
C LYS A 88 6.07 10.43 21.11
N VAL A 89 5.60 11.38 20.28
CA VAL A 89 6.46 12.42 19.70
C VAL A 89 7.05 13.31 20.80
N LEU A 90 6.26 13.69 21.80
CA LEU A 90 6.72 14.55 22.91
C LEU A 90 7.81 13.86 23.77
N LYS A 91 7.71 12.55 24.01
CA LYS A 91 8.78 11.77 24.68
C LYS A 91 10.06 11.75 23.84
N LYS A 92 9.94 11.36 22.57
CA LYS A 92 11.04 11.30 21.60
C LYS A 92 11.77 12.65 21.42
N SER A 93 11.07 13.78 21.56
CA SER A 93 11.70 15.11 21.55
C SER A 93 12.46 15.44 22.84
N LYS A 94 12.08 14.89 24.00
CA LYS A 94 12.81 15.08 25.26
C LYS A 94 14.05 14.21 25.34
N GLU A 95 13.96 12.95 24.89
CA GLU A 95 15.09 12.02 24.82
C GLU A 95 16.23 12.55 23.93
N LYS A 96 15.89 13.25 22.82
CA LYS A 96 16.85 13.94 21.96
C LYS A 96 17.41 15.25 22.52
N GLY A 97 16.86 15.78 23.61
CA GLY A 97 17.33 17.01 24.26
C GLY A 97 18.36 16.80 25.38
N ALA A 98 18.63 15.54 25.76
CA ALA A 98 19.49 15.19 26.89
C ALA A 98 20.89 14.75 26.44
N THR A 99 21.70 15.68 25.94
CA THR A 99 23.11 15.42 25.60
C THR A 99 23.94 15.14 26.86
N PRO A 100 24.76 14.06 26.92
CA PRO A 100 25.64 13.81 28.06
C PRO A 100 26.72 14.89 28.20
N VAL A 101 26.94 15.40 29.42
CA VAL A 101 27.99 16.37 29.72
C VAL A 101 29.35 15.67 29.75
N GLN A 102 30.07 15.69 28.63
CA GLN A 102 31.49 15.31 28.62
C GLN A 102 32.37 16.44 29.17
N LYS A 103 33.12 16.13 30.24
CA LYS A 103 34.17 17.00 30.77
C LYS A 103 35.41 16.97 29.85
N ARG A 104 35.98 18.14 29.54
CA ARG A 104 37.44 18.36 29.48
C ARG A 104 37.76 19.85 29.66
N LYS A 105 39.02 20.17 29.95
CA LYS A 105 39.47 21.48 30.45
C LYS A 105 39.98 22.40 29.33
N GLN A 106 39.98 23.70 29.66
CA GLN A 106 40.93 24.77 29.30
C GLN A 106 42.00 24.45 28.24
N ASP A 107 42.19 25.37 27.27
CA ASP A 107 43.30 26.32 27.41
C ASP A 107 43.04 27.67 26.68
N LYS A 108 44.02 28.61 26.71
CA LYS A 108 43.92 30.03 26.32
C LYS A 108 44.22 30.37 24.83
N SER A 109 43.94 31.65 24.51
CA SER A 109 44.39 32.47 23.36
C SER A 109 43.57 32.41 22.05
N SER A 110 43.54 33.42 21.16
CA SER A 110 43.39 34.89 21.28
C SER A 110 43.37 35.54 19.87
N LEU A 111 42.79 36.76 19.74
CA LEU A 111 42.97 37.72 18.61
C LEU A 111 42.14 37.49 17.31
N GLY A 112 41.91 38.56 16.53
CA GLY A 112 41.03 38.62 15.33
C GLY A 112 39.59 39.04 15.68
N GLN A 113 39.11 40.29 15.56
CA GLN A 113 39.12 41.27 14.45
C GLN A 113 38.44 40.74 13.15
N SER A 114 37.51 41.45 12.48
CA SER A 114 37.02 42.83 12.70
C SER A 114 35.62 43.11 12.09
N THR A 115 35.00 44.22 12.51
CA THR A 115 34.11 45.21 11.80
C THR A 115 33.48 44.89 10.42
N SER A 116 32.30 45.41 10.01
CA SER A 116 31.72 46.74 10.34
C SER A 116 30.18 46.89 10.13
N THR A 117 29.58 47.88 10.82
CA THR A 117 28.60 48.90 10.36
C THR A 117 27.26 48.45 9.70
N ALA A 118 26.06 48.60 10.29
CA ALA A 118 25.30 49.81 10.73
C ALA A 118 24.61 50.58 9.56
N ASN A 119 23.51 51.33 9.72
CA ASN A 119 22.64 51.69 10.88
C ASN A 119 21.14 51.63 10.42
N GLU A 120 20.05 52.13 11.01
CA GLU A 120 19.68 53.00 12.17
C GLU A 120 18.96 52.16 13.28
N ALA A 121 18.21 52.58 14.32
CA ALA A 121 17.32 53.72 14.66
C ALA A 121 16.01 53.84 13.83
N LEU A 122 14.90 54.43 14.28
CA LEU A 122 14.59 55.26 15.48
C LEU A 122 13.64 54.57 16.50
N GLY A 123 13.63 55.05 17.75
CA GLY A 123 12.58 54.82 18.76
C GLY A 123 11.75 56.10 19.02
N PRO A 124 11.23 56.38 20.25
CA PRO A 124 11.35 55.62 21.51
C PRO A 124 10.05 55.52 22.37
N GLU A 125 10.17 54.88 23.55
CA GLU A 125 9.37 55.12 24.79
C GLU A 125 7.84 54.85 24.79
N SER A 126 7.12 54.75 25.93
CA SER A 126 7.45 54.80 27.37
C SER A 126 6.50 53.85 28.16
N VAL A 127 6.97 52.94 29.04
CA VAL A 127 7.15 53.07 30.51
C VAL A 127 5.98 52.56 31.40
N LYS A 128 6.27 51.49 32.18
CA LYS A 128 5.64 51.03 33.46
C LYS A 128 4.16 50.57 33.41
N ASP A 129 3.64 49.73 34.33
CA ASP A 129 4.03 49.45 35.72
C ASP A 129 4.00 47.95 36.18
N THR A 130 4.42 47.70 37.42
CA THR A 130 4.42 46.42 38.18
C THR A 130 4.04 46.80 39.64
N PRO A 131 3.34 46.01 40.53
CA PRO A 131 3.66 44.61 40.84
C PRO A 131 2.59 43.64 41.47
N VAL A 132 2.82 42.34 41.23
CA VAL A 132 2.85 41.18 42.18
C VAL A 132 2.24 41.30 43.61
N LYS A 133 1.37 40.34 44.04
CA LYS A 133 1.56 39.46 45.24
C LYS A 133 0.37 38.55 45.69
N LYS A 134 0.72 37.54 46.51
CA LYS A 134 -0.08 36.55 47.31
C LYS A 134 -0.59 35.32 46.49
N LYS A 135 -0.33 34.04 46.83
CA LYS A 135 -0.46 33.22 48.08
C LYS A 135 -1.94 33.14 48.55
N LYS A 136 -2.49 31.98 49.00
CA LYS A 136 -1.87 30.86 49.75
C LYS A 136 -2.75 29.57 49.77
N THR A 137 -2.14 28.40 50.02
CA THR A 137 -2.66 27.18 50.74
C THR A 137 -3.84 26.33 50.23
N THR A 138 -3.52 25.06 49.90
CA THR A 138 -4.14 23.76 50.34
C THR A 138 -5.65 23.59 50.55
N LYS A 139 -6.17 22.46 50.03
CA LYS A 139 -6.73 21.40 50.90
C LYS A 139 -6.60 19.99 50.30
N THR A 140 -6.30 19.02 51.15
CA THR A 140 -6.29 17.57 50.86
C THR A 140 -7.71 17.00 50.98
N ASN A 141 -8.02 15.90 50.30
CA ASN A 141 -9.03 14.94 50.76
C ASN A 141 -8.67 13.54 50.24
N GLU A 142 -8.30 12.63 51.16
CA GLU A 142 -8.33 11.19 50.92
C GLU A 142 -9.70 10.63 51.32
N SER A 143 -10.16 9.54 50.67
CA SER A 143 -11.05 8.61 51.36
C SER A 143 -10.95 7.17 50.83
N LYS A 144 -10.25 6.35 51.62
CA LYS A 144 -10.51 4.93 51.93
C LYS A 144 -11.28 4.06 50.90
N ARG A 145 -10.51 3.25 50.18
CA ARG A 145 -10.45 1.77 50.35
C ARG A 145 -11.69 1.07 50.95
N THR A 146 -12.27 0.16 50.17
CA THR A 146 -12.81 -1.14 50.65
C THR A 146 -12.12 -2.29 49.89
N LYS A 147 -12.12 -3.51 50.44
CA LYS A 147 -11.41 -4.68 49.89
C LYS A 147 -12.09 -5.97 50.36
N LEU A 148 -12.69 -6.74 49.44
CA LEU A 148 -13.26 -8.08 49.63
C LEU A 148 -13.67 -8.63 48.24
N THR A 149 -13.62 -9.92 47.89
CA THR A 149 -12.71 -11.02 48.26
C THR A 149 -12.59 -11.97 47.05
N GLU A 150 -11.56 -12.80 47.05
CA GLU A 150 -11.26 -13.88 46.09
C GLU A 150 -12.25 -15.05 46.14
N GLU A 151 -12.61 -15.62 44.99
CA GLU A 151 -13.03 -17.03 44.88
C GLU A 151 -12.65 -17.61 43.51
N GLN A 152 -12.45 -18.94 43.44
CA GLN A 152 -11.96 -19.66 42.26
C GLN A 152 -12.95 -20.73 41.80
N SER A 153 -13.06 -20.93 40.48
CA SER A 153 -13.37 -22.24 39.88
C SER A 153 -12.92 -22.20 38.41
N GLN A 154 -11.94 -22.98 37.93
CA GLN A 154 -11.79 -24.45 37.90
C GLN A 154 -12.70 -25.16 36.88
N LEU A 155 -12.07 -25.92 35.97
CA LEU A 155 -12.76 -26.86 35.09
C LEU A 155 -13.11 -28.13 35.87
N PRO A 156 -14.27 -28.76 35.63
CA PRO A 156 -14.49 -30.15 36.00
C PRO A 156 -13.87 -31.09 34.95
N GLY A 157 -13.07 -32.06 35.42
CA GLY A 157 -12.59 -33.18 34.63
C GLY A 157 -12.20 -34.35 35.52
N LEU A 158 -12.80 -35.52 35.29
CA LEU A 158 -12.46 -36.83 35.89
C LEU A 158 -12.61 -37.88 34.77
N SER A 159 -11.68 -38.81 34.50
CA SER A 159 -11.01 -39.80 35.38
C SER A 159 -11.91 -41.00 35.72
N VAL A 160 -11.44 -42.25 35.78
CA VAL A 160 -10.03 -42.76 35.70
C VAL A 160 -9.82 -43.61 34.40
N THR A 161 -9.18 -44.78 34.24
CA THR A 161 -8.56 -45.79 35.15
C THR A 161 -7.42 -46.56 34.44
N SER A 162 -6.45 -47.02 35.24
CA SER A 162 -5.33 -47.93 34.92
C SER A 162 -5.81 -49.41 34.71
N THR A 163 -5.01 -50.47 34.41
CA THR A 163 -3.56 -50.73 34.59
C THR A 163 -3.07 -51.97 33.78
N THR A 164 -1.76 -52.06 33.45
CA THR A 164 -1.01 -53.28 33.00
C THR A 164 -1.36 -53.87 31.61
N SER A 165 -0.54 -54.69 30.92
CA SER A 165 0.78 -55.27 31.25
C SER A 165 1.66 -55.63 30.03
N THR A 166 2.95 -55.89 30.31
CA THR A 166 3.94 -56.72 29.56
C THR A 166 4.30 -56.40 28.10
N ALA A 167 5.60 -56.26 27.84
CA ALA A 167 6.19 -56.17 26.50
C ALA A 167 6.72 -57.52 25.97
N ARG A 168 6.72 -57.72 24.64
CA ARG A 168 7.64 -58.63 23.93
C ARG A 168 7.76 -58.32 22.43
N LEU A 169 8.99 -58.03 21.99
CA LEU A 169 9.45 -58.27 20.62
C LEU A 169 9.74 -59.78 20.47
N PRO A 170 9.57 -60.38 19.27
CA PRO A 170 10.77 -60.64 18.47
C PRO A 170 10.62 -60.67 16.93
N LYS A 171 11.69 -60.19 16.27
CA LYS A 171 12.37 -60.71 15.06
C LYS A 171 11.64 -60.91 13.71
N THR A 172 12.36 -60.46 12.68
CA THR A 172 12.19 -60.70 11.24
C THR A 172 12.47 -62.15 10.81
N PRO A 173 11.79 -62.63 9.75
CA PRO A 173 12.34 -63.61 8.79
C PRO A 173 12.88 -62.90 7.51
N GLN A 174 13.82 -63.53 6.79
CA GLN A 174 14.41 -62.98 5.56
C GLN A 174 13.67 -63.39 4.27
N MET A 175 14.02 -62.72 3.16
CA MET A 175 13.54 -62.96 1.79
C MET A 175 13.95 -64.31 1.18
N PRO A 176 13.13 -64.86 0.26
CA PRO A 176 13.59 -65.52 -0.98
C PRO A 176 13.83 -64.49 -2.10
N SER A 177 14.70 -64.79 -3.08
CA SER A 177 15.15 -63.85 -4.11
C SER A 177 14.98 -64.37 -5.55
N SER A 178 14.89 -63.43 -6.52
CA SER A 178 14.82 -63.63 -7.98
C SER A 178 13.48 -64.21 -8.50
N LYS A 179 13.03 -63.97 -9.75
CA LYS A 179 13.61 -63.31 -10.95
C LYS A 179 12.65 -62.22 -11.52
N PRO A 180 13.05 -61.41 -12.52
CA PRO A 180 12.29 -60.21 -12.91
C PRO A 180 11.08 -60.49 -13.82
N SER A 181 9.94 -59.86 -13.53
CA SER A 181 8.77 -59.77 -14.40
C SER A 181 8.66 -58.38 -15.04
N SER A 182 9.05 -58.25 -16.31
CA SER A 182 8.99 -56.98 -17.05
C SER A 182 7.57 -56.67 -17.52
N SER A 183 6.82 -55.88 -16.77
CA SER A 183 5.54 -55.29 -17.22
C SER A 183 5.64 -53.76 -17.24
N SER A 184 5.98 -53.20 -18.40
CA SER A 184 6.09 -51.76 -18.64
C SER A 184 4.72 -51.08 -18.66
N SER A 185 4.09 -50.93 -17.49
CA SER A 185 2.89 -50.11 -17.32
C SER A 185 3.24 -48.63 -17.54
N THR A 186 3.24 -48.20 -18.80
CA THR A 186 3.45 -46.82 -19.23
C THR A 186 2.33 -45.96 -18.68
N LYS A 187 2.56 -45.39 -17.48
CA LYS A 187 1.70 -44.35 -16.91
C LYS A 187 1.65 -43.20 -17.90
N LYS A 188 0.56 -43.12 -18.68
CA LYS A 188 0.24 -41.98 -19.55
C LYS A 188 0.54 -40.70 -18.74
N PRO A 189 1.36 -39.76 -19.24
CA PRO A 189 1.64 -38.53 -18.52
C PRO A 189 0.32 -37.90 -18.10
N ARG A 190 0.09 -37.73 -16.78
CA ARG A 190 -1.07 -36.97 -16.30
C ARG A 190 -0.99 -35.60 -16.97
N LEU A 191 -1.99 -35.27 -17.79
CA LEU A 191 -2.10 -33.99 -18.47
C LEU A 191 -1.87 -32.89 -17.43
N LYS A 192 -0.72 -32.20 -17.52
CA LYS A 192 -0.38 -31.10 -16.60
C LYS A 192 -1.51 -30.09 -16.71
N SER A 193 -2.23 -29.86 -15.61
CA SER A 193 -3.42 -29.02 -15.61
C SER A 193 -3.04 -27.60 -16.02
N VAL A 194 -3.36 -27.22 -17.26
CA VAL A 194 -3.01 -25.92 -17.84
C VAL A 194 -3.47 -24.82 -16.87
N PRO A 195 -2.57 -23.91 -16.41
CA PRO A 195 -2.89 -22.90 -15.40
C PRO A 195 -4.19 -22.13 -15.70
N LYS A 196 -4.96 -21.77 -14.67
CA LYS A 196 -6.17 -20.93 -14.82
C LYS A 196 -5.87 -19.43 -14.78
N GLU A 197 -4.86 -19.04 -14.01
CA GLU A 197 -4.43 -17.66 -13.79
C GLU A 197 -2.97 -17.47 -14.20
N ALA A 198 -2.50 -16.22 -14.23
CA ALA A 198 -1.09 -15.92 -14.43
C ALA A 198 -0.24 -16.53 -13.29
N SER A 199 0.91 -17.08 -13.65
CA SER A 199 1.87 -17.61 -12.69
C SER A 199 2.53 -16.46 -11.92
N ARG A 200 2.55 -16.60 -10.59
CA ARG A 200 3.10 -15.62 -9.66
C ARG A 200 4.49 -16.09 -9.23
N GLU A 201 5.44 -15.17 -9.21
CA GLU A 201 6.78 -15.34 -8.65
C GLU A 201 7.03 -14.16 -7.73
N GLU A 202 7.81 -14.35 -6.66
CA GLU A 202 8.10 -13.32 -5.67
C GLU A 202 9.62 -13.26 -5.40
N GLY A 203 10.13 -12.07 -5.08
CA GLY A 203 11.55 -11.84 -4.82
C GLY A 203 12.41 -11.73 -6.10
N PHE A 204 13.72 -11.58 -5.91
CA PHE A 204 14.68 -11.46 -7.01
C PHE A 204 14.93 -12.82 -7.69
N GLN A 205 15.01 -12.81 -9.02
CA GLN A 205 15.14 -13.99 -9.86
C GLN A 205 16.25 -13.77 -10.90
N ARG A 206 17.37 -14.48 -10.76
CA ARG A 206 18.56 -14.31 -11.60
C ARG A 206 18.33 -14.73 -13.06
N GLY A 207 17.44 -15.70 -13.30
CA GLY A 207 17.21 -16.26 -14.63
C GLY A 207 18.39 -17.10 -15.15
N PRO A 208 18.50 -17.34 -16.47
CA PRO A 208 17.57 -16.87 -17.51
C PRO A 208 16.23 -17.62 -17.50
N LYS A 209 15.14 -16.91 -17.81
CA LYS A 209 13.84 -17.50 -18.17
C LYS A 209 13.55 -17.22 -19.64
N GLU A 210 13.64 -18.25 -20.49
CA GLU A 210 13.14 -18.17 -21.87
C GLU A 210 11.61 -18.04 -21.86
N VAL A 211 11.07 -17.06 -22.60
CA VAL A 211 9.63 -16.85 -22.78
C VAL A 211 9.32 -16.34 -24.18
N MET A 212 8.17 -16.72 -24.71
CA MET A 212 7.58 -16.11 -25.89
C MET A 212 6.68 -14.93 -25.47
N VAL A 213 6.75 -13.83 -26.21
CA VAL A 213 5.90 -12.65 -25.98
C VAL A 213 4.53 -12.87 -26.63
N LEU A 214 3.43 -12.73 -25.87
CA LEU A 214 2.06 -12.95 -26.36
C LEU A 214 1.29 -11.64 -26.65
N LYS A 215 1.63 -10.56 -25.93
CA LYS A 215 1.11 -9.19 -26.09
C LYS A 215 2.07 -8.21 -25.40
N ALA A 216 2.15 -6.97 -25.90
CA ALA A 216 2.71 -5.83 -25.17
C ALA A 216 1.88 -4.56 -25.44
N THR A 217 1.69 -3.69 -24.45
CA THR A 217 1.04 -2.37 -24.63
C THR A 217 1.98 -1.40 -25.35
N GLU A 218 1.47 -0.24 -25.79
CA GLU A 218 2.35 0.92 -25.98
C GLU A 218 3.04 1.33 -24.64
N PRO A 219 4.20 2.00 -24.71
CA PRO A 219 4.75 2.74 -23.58
C PRO A 219 3.77 3.79 -23.03
N PHE A 220 3.84 4.05 -21.73
CA PHE A 220 3.08 5.11 -21.08
C PHE A 220 3.85 5.64 -19.85
N THR A 221 3.70 6.94 -19.61
CA THR A 221 4.25 7.63 -18.44
C THR A 221 3.46 7.26 -17.17
N TYR A 222 4.12 6.86 -16.08
CA TYR A 222 3.45 6.31 -14.88
C TYR A 222 3.74 7.07 -13.59
N ASP A 223 4.67 8.02 -13.60
CA ASP A 223 4.95 8.92 -12.48
C ASP A 223 4.20 10.26 -12.62
N VAL A 224 3.86 10.88 -11.49
CA VAL A 224 3.20 12.21 -11.46
C VAL A 224 4.12 13.31 -12.00
N THR A 225 5.44 13.09 -11.96
CA THR A 225 6.48 13.97 -12.52
C THR A 225 6.67 13.86 -14.04
N GLY A 226 5.96 12.95 -14.73
CA GLY A 226 6.00 12.85 -16.20
C GLY A 226 7.34 12.39 -16.79
N SER A 227 8.21 11.78 -15.98
CA SER A 227 9.62 11.50 -16.30
C SER A 227 9.95 10.01 -16.45
N LYS A 228 9.01 9.12 -16.10
CA LYS A 228 9.22 7.67 -16.06
C LYS A 228 8.15 6.97 -16.85
N GLU A 229 8.58 6.20 -17.83
CA GLU A 229 7.71 5.41 -18.68
C GLU A 229 7.88 3.91 -18.42
N MET A 230 6.82 3.17 -18.71
CA MET A 230 6.81 1.72 -18.68
C MET A 230 5.89 1.17 -19.76
N PHE A 231 5.96 -0.14 -20.03
CA PHE A 231 4.90 -0.86 -20.72
C PHE A 231 4.59 -2.18 -20.02
N HIS A 232 3.38 -2.69 -20.24
CA HIS A 232 3.01 -4.04 -19.82
C HIS A 232 3.25 -5.03 -20.96
N ALA A 233 3.63 -6.25 -20.62
CA ALA A 233 3.63 -7.38 -21.54
C ALA A 233 3.00 -8.61 -20.88
N THR A 234 2.44 -9.49 -21.71
CA THR A 234 2.07 -10.84 -21.32
C THR A 234 3.01 -11.79 -22.05
N VAL A 235 3.71 -12.65 -21.32
CA VAL A 235 4.69 -13.60 -21.85
C VAL A 235 4.37 -15.01 -21.37
N ALA A 236 4.89 -16.04 -22.04
CA ALA A 236 4.66 -17.42 -21.65
C ALA A 236 5.85 -18.34 -21.93
N THR A 237 6.00 -19.36 -21.08
CA THR A 237 6.76 -20.57 -21.37
C THR A 237 5.83 -21.59 -22.05
N GLU A 238 6.37 -22.77 -22.35
CA GLU A 238 5.63 -23.93 -22.89
C GLU A 238 4.46 -24.37 -21.96
N SER A 239 4.48 -24.00 -20.67
CA SER A 239 3.54 -24.47 -19.64
C SER A 239 2.83 -23.38 -18.81
N GLN A 240 3.38 -22.17 -18.73
CA GLN A 240 2.93 -21.09 -17.84
C GLN A 240 2.91 -19.74 -18.55
N PHE A 241 2.01 -18.84 -18.15
CA PHE A 241 2.01 -17.45 -18.62
C PHE A 241 2.15 -16.48 -17.44
N PHE A 242 2.75 -15.32 -17.72
CA PHE A 242 3.14 -14.30 -16.74
C PHE A 242 2.74 -12.92 -17.26
N GLN A 243 2.38 -12.03 -16.34
CA GLN A 243 2.26 -10.60 -16.63
C GLN A 243 3.58 -9.92 -16.28
N VAL A 244 4.01 -8.95 -17.08
CA VAL A 244 5.34 -8.32 -17.00
C VAL A 244 5.17 -6.81 -17.01
N LYS A 245 5.88 -6.13 -16.11
CA LYS A 245 6.05 -4.67 -16.10
C LYS A 245 7.47 -4.36 -16.53
N VAL A 246 7.62 -3.64 -17.62
CA VAL A 246 8.94 -3.27 -18.17
C VAL A 246 9.13 -1.78 -17.97
N TYR A 247 10.00 -1.41 -17.04
CA TYR A 247 10.27 -0.04 -16.61
C TYR A 247 11.38 0.65 -17.43
N ASN A 248 11.82 0.03 -18.52
CA ASN A 248 12.77 0.62 -19.46
C ASN A 248 12.24 0.48 -20.88
N VAL A 249 11.77 1.59 -21.46
CA VAL A 249 11.04 1.59 -22.74
C VAL A 249 11.88 1.23 -23.95
N SER A 250 13.22 1.34 -23.88
CA SER A 250 14.10 0.88 -24.97
C SER A 250 13.93 -0.62 -25.27
N LEU A 251 13.57 -1.42 -24.27
CA LEU A 251 13.27 -2.85 -24.43
C LEU A 251 12.04 -3.14 -25.32
N LYS A 252 11.26 -2.12 -25.71
CA LYS A 252 10.04 -2.29 -26.52
C LYS A 252 10.30 -3.01 -27.85
N GLU A 253 11.49 -2.84 -28.44
CA GLU A 253 11.95 -3.57 -29.64
C GLU A 253 12.12 -5.09 -29.44
N LYS A 254 12.31 -5.53 -28.19
CA LYS A 254 12.47 -6.96 -27.86
C LYS A 254 11.12 -7.61 -27.53
N PHE A 255 10.17 -6.84 -27.00
CA PHE A 255 8.80 -7.29 -26.69
C PHE A 255 7.85 -7.26 -27.91
N ILE A 256 8.26 -7.90 -29.00
CA ILE A 256 7.46 -8.12 -30.22
C ILE A 256 6.67 -9.44 -30.07
N PRO A 257 5.36 -9.49 -30.36
CA PRO A 257 4.57 -10.73 -30.28
C PRO A 257 5.15 -11.89 -31.09
N ASN A 258 5.01 -13.11 -30.56
CA ASN A 258 5.57 -14.38 -31.03
C ASN A 258 7.11 -14.49 -31.01
N LYS A 259 7.85 -13.42 -30.67
CA LYS A 259 9.31 -13.47 -30.47
C LYS A 259 9.65 -14.18 -29.16
N VAL A 260 10.70 -15.01 -29.19
CA VAL A 260 11.27 -15.65 -27.98
C VAL A 260 12.41 -14.79 -27.45
N ILE A 261 12.36 -14.49 -26.15
CA ILE A 261 13.33 -13.67 -25.42
C ILE A 261 13.75 -14.38 -24.13
N SER A 262 14.92 -14.06 -23.62
CA SER A 262 15.43 -14.55 -22.34
C SER A 262 15.40 -13.40 -21.34
N ILE A 263 14.74 -13.59 -20.20
CA ILE A 263 14.66 -12.60 -19.11
C ILE A 263 15.50 -13.04 -17.92
N SER A 264 16.43 -12.19 -17.49
CA SER A 264 17.37 -12.39 -16.38
C SER A 264 17.32 -11.22 -15.40
N ASP A 265 17.79 -11.45 -14.17
CA ASP A 265 17.90 -10.45 -13.09
C ASP A 265 16.62 -9.60 -12.89
N TYR A 266 15.45 -10.25 -12.98
CA TYR A 266 14.13 -9.64 -12.81
C TYR A 266 13.63 -9.83 -11.36
N THR A 267 12.55 -9.13 -11.00
CA THR A 267 11.91 -9.28 -9.68
C THR A 267 10.48 -9.77 -9.82
N GLY A 268 10.14 -10.90 -9.21
CA GLY A 268 8.76 -11.28 -8.98
C GLY A 268 8.14 -10.39 -7.91
N ARG A 269 6.98 -9.78 -8.19
CA ARG A 269 6.26 -8.91 -7.24
C ARG A 269 4.77 -8.80 -7.57
N ASN A 270 3.92 -9.10 -6.60
CA ASN A 270 2.45 -8.93 -6.69
C ASN A 270 1.85 -9.64 -7.92
N GLY A 271 2.38 -10.81 -8.30
CA GLY A 271 1.95 -11.55 -9.49
C GLY A 271 2.43 -10.98 -10.85
N PHE A 272 3.37 -10.03 -10.85
CA PHE A 272 4.08 -9.59 -12.06
C PHE A 272 5.56 -9.96 -12.02
N LEU A 273 6.16 -10.10 -13.19
CA LEU A 273 7.62 -10.02 -13.36
C LEU A 273 7.99 -8.55 -13.63
N GLU A 274 8.88 -7.98 -12.84
CA GLU A 274 9.31 -6.59 -12.93
C GLU A 274 10.73 -6.50 -13.50
N VAL A 275 10.86 -5.86 -14.66
CA VAL A 275 12.09 -5.76 -15.45
C VAL A 275 12.53 -4.29 -15.51
N PHE A 276 13.73 -4.00 -15.02
CA PHE A 276 14.22 -2.62 -14.81
C PHE A 276 15.41 -2.23 -15.72
N ASN A 277 16.23 -3.20 -16.12
CA ASN A 277 17.50 -2.95 -16.81
C ASN A 277 17.44 -3.45 -18.26
N VAL A 278 18.10 -2.76 -19.20
CA VAL A 278 18.21 -3.19 -20.60
C VAL A 278 18.94 -4.53 -20.73
N PHE A 279 19.94 -4.76 -19.86
CA PHE A 279 20.71 -6.01 -19.84
C PHE A 279 19.92 -7.22 -19.29
N SER A 280 18.75 -6.99 -18.69
CA SER A 280 17.84 -8.06 -18.22
C SER A 280 17.15 -8.82 -19.35
N VAL A 281 17.21 -8.37 -20.60
CA VAL A 281 16.49 -9.02 -21.72
C VAL A 281 17.40 -9.22 -22.94
N SER A 282 17.67 -10.47 -23.26
CA SER A 282 18.41 -10.87 -24.46
C SER A 282 17.50 -11.55 -25.49
N ASP A 283 17.86 -11.38 -26.76
CA ASP A 283 17.23 -12.08 -27.87
C ASP A 283 17.69 -13.55 -27.90
N VAL A 284 16.74 -14.48 -28.04
CA VAL A 284 17.05 -15.91 -28.15
C VAL A 284 17.26 -16.28 -29.62
N LYS A 285 18.16 -17.23 -29.89
CA LYS A 285 18.49 -17.71 -31.24
C LYS A 285 17.22 -18.11 -32.04
N PRO A 286 17.06 -17.70 -33.31
CA PRO A 286 15.86 -18.00 -34.11
C PRO A 286 15.55 -19.50 -34.24
N GLU A 287 16.56 -20.36 -34.12
CA GLU A 287 16.41 -21.81 -34.20
C GLU A 287 15.72 -22.42 -32.96
N ARG A 288 15.67 -21.69 -31.83
CA ARG A 288 14.99 -22.10 -30.60
C ARG A 288 13.47 -21.97 -30.76
N LYS A 289 12.89 -22.99 -31.38
CA LYS A 289 11.45 -23.23 -31.35
C LYS A 289 11.00 -23.44 -29.90
N MET A 290 10.13 -22.57 -29.42
CA MET A 290 9.33 -22.76 -28.21
C MET A 290 7.88 -22.97 -28.66
N GLU A 291 7.29 -24.13 -28.39
CA GLU A 291 5.90 -24.41 -28.75
C GLU A 291 4.99 -24.12 -27.55
N ILE A 292 3.96 -23.30 -27.77
CA ILE A 292 3.00 -22.93 -26.72
C ILE A 292 1.61 -23.36 -27.15
N SER A 293 0.99 -24.20 -26.30
CA SER A 293 -0.36 -24.73 -26.56
C SER A 293 -1.38 -23.61 -26.78
N LYS A 294 -2.24 -23.78 -27.80
CA LYS A 294 -3.32 -22.82 -28.14
C LYS A 294 -4.21 -22.49 -26.93
N SER A 295 -4.42 -23.46 -26.04
CA SER A 295 -5.17 -23.29 -24.79
C SER A 295 -4.47 -22.40 -23.75
N LEU A 296 -3.13 -22.43 -23.65
CA LEU A 296 -2.40 -21.49 -22.79
C LEU A 296 -2.45 -20.07 -23.36
N ILE A 297 -2.32 -19.90 -24.68
CA ILE A 297 -2.43 -18.60 -25.36
C ILE A 297 -3.84 -18.00 -25.19
N GLN A 298 -4.89 -18.83 -25.30
CA GLN A 298 -6.28 -18.42 -25.05
C GLN A 298 -6.46 -17.93 -23.61
N LYS A 299 -5.99 -18.68 -22.61
CA LYS A 299 -6.09 -18.27 -21.19
C LYS A 299 -5.29 -17.02 -20.86
N ALA A 300 -4.09 -16.88 -21.43
CA ALA A 300 -3.26 -15.68 -21.28
C ALA A 300 -3.91 -14.40 -21.86
N LYS A 301 -4.91 -14.56 -22.73
CA LYS A 301 -5.69 -13.49 -23.37
C LYS A 301 -7.14 -13.39 -22.85
N ALA A 302 -7.54 -14.22 -21.88
CA ALA A 302 -8.91 -14.27 -21.38
C ALA A 302 -9.20 -13.17 -20.34
N THR A 303 -10.39 -12.57 -20.42
CA THR A 303 -10.95 -11.72 -19.35
C THR A 303 -11.42 -12.62 -18.19
N PRO A 304 -11.00 -12.37 -16.93
CA PRO A 304 -11.58 -13.03 -15.76
C PRO A 304 -13.06 -12.67 -15.61
N LYS A 305 -13.91 -13.67 -15.31
CA LYS A 305 -15.34 -13.43 -15.04
C LYS A 305 -15.53 -12.58 -13.79
N ILE A 306 -16.48 -11.64 -13.82
CA ILE A 306 -16.77 -10.74 -12.69
C ILE A 306 -17.12 -11.55 -11.43
N SER A 307 -17.90 -12.63 -11.54
CA SER A 307 -18.20 -13.52 -10.40
C SER A 307 -16.96 -14.15 -9.76
N HIS A 308 -15.92 -14.48 -10.54
CA HIS A 308 -14.64 -14.99 -10.04
C HIS A 308 -13.84 -13.89 -9.33
N LEU A 309 -13.89 -12.64 -9.84
CA LEU A 309 -13.25 -11.49 -9.20
C LEU A 309 -13.84 -11.21 -7.81
N HIS A 310 -15.13 -11.45 -7.57
CA HIS A 310 -15.70 -11.32 -6.22
C HIS A 310 -15.10 -12.31 -5.19
N LEU A 311 -14.60 -13.45 -5.67
CA LEU A 311 -14.02 -14.53 -4.84
C LEU A 311 -12.51 -14.37 -4.61
N GLN A 312 -11.80 -13.54 -5.38
CA GLN A 312 -10.34 -13.34 -5.25
C GLN A 312 -9.96 -12.41 -4.08
N ASP A 313 -8.76 -12.59 -3.52
CA ASP A 313 -8.26 -11.75 -2.43
C ASP A 313 -8.10 -10.28 -2.85
N PRO A 314 -8.49 -9.30 -2.01
CA PRO A 314 -8.21 -7.89 -2.28
C PRO A 314 -6.69 -7.64 -2.32
N GLY A 315 -6.25 -6.74 -3.19
CA GLY A 315 -4.85 -6.57 -3.58
C GLY A 315 -4.42 -7.45 -4.78
N THR A 316 -5.28 -8.36 -5.26
CA THR A 316 -5.05 -9.07 -6.52
C THR A 316 -5.16 -8.11 -7.70
N PHE A 317 -4.22 -8.20 -8.65
CA PHE A 317 -4.22 -7.37 -9.86
C PHE A 317 -4.94 -8.05 -11.02
N VAL A 318 -5.80 -7.28 -11.70
CA VAL A 318 -6.69 -7.73 -12.76
C VAL A 318 -6.26 -7.14 -14.10
N ASN A 319 -6.20 -8.00 -15.11
CA ASN A 319 -6.08 -7.66 -16.52
C ASN A 319 -7.31 -8.24 -17.25
N GLY A 320 -7.94 -7.49 -18.15
CA GLY A 320 -9.11 -7.96 -18.89
C GLY A 320 -9.67 -6.94 -19.88
N VAL A 321 -10.69 -7.33 -20.63
CA VAL A 321 -11.48 -6.44 -21.50
C VAL A 321 -12.97 -6.68 -21.21
N PHE A 322 -13.65 -5.66 -20.68
CA PHE A 322 -15.01 -5.74 -20.17
C PHE A 322 -15.95 -4.78 -20.90
N LEU A 323 -17.26 -5.04 -20.89
CA LEU A 323 -18.26 -4.12 -21.46
C LEU A 323 -18.58 -3.02 -20.44
N VAL A 324 -18.57 -1.75 -20.85
CA VAL A 324 -19.04 -0.63 -20.02
C VAL A 324 -20.57 -0.56 -20.10
N ARG A 325 -21.24 -0.77 -18.97
CA ARG A 325 -22.70 -0.64 -18.83
C ARG A 325 -23.12 0.75 -18.35
N LYS A 326 -22.30 1.42 -17.53
CA LYS A 326 -22.51 2.81 -17.11
C LYS A 326 -21.22 3.59 -16.96
N LYS A 327 -21.29 4.92 -17.11
CA LYS A 327 -20.19 5.87 -16.84
C LYS A 327 -20.69 7.08 -16.03
N TRP A 328 -19.88 7.57 -15.09
CA TRP A 328 -20.02 8.93 -14.55
C TRP A 328 -18.67 9.50 -14.10
N VAL A 329 -18.60 10.83 -13.99
CA VAL A 329 -17.39 11.57 -13.58
C VAL A 329 -17.71 12.34 -12.30
N CYS A 330 -16.80 12.33 -11.32
CA CYS A 330 -16.92 13.09 -10.08
C CYS A 330 -15.55 13.64 -9.66
N LYS A 331 -15.40 14.97 -9.74
CA LYS A 331 -14.08 15.65 -9.64
C LYS A 331 -13.06 14.98 -10.57
N GLU A 332 -11.93 14.53 -10.04
CA GLU A 332 -10.81 13.90 -10.76
C GLU A 332 -10.97 12.37 -10.97
N PHE A 333 -12.14 11.82 -10.66
CA PHE A 333 -12.43 10.39 -10.73
C PHE A 333 -13.44 10.08 -11.84
N ILE A 334 -13.15 9.08 -12.68
CA ILE A 334 -14.13 8.46 -13.56
C ILE A 334 -14.53 7.09 -12.99
N TYR A 335 -15.82 6.83 -12.98
CA TYR A 335 -16.42 5.59 -12.52
C TYR A 335 -17.06 4.89 -13.72
N TYR A 336 -16.66 3.65 -13.95
CA TYR A 336 -17.31 2.78 -14.93
C TYR A 336 -17.98 1.62 -14.18
N VAL A 337 -19.22 1.30 -14.53
CA VAL A 337 -19.81 -0.01 -14.18
C VAL A 337 -19.54 -0.93 -15.34
N ILE A 338 -18.63 -1.88 -15.14
CA ILE A 338 -18.38 -2.96 -16.10
C ILE A 338 -19.37 -4.11 -15.90
N GLN A 339 -19.68 -4.82 -16.98
CA GLN A 339 -20.59 -5.96 -16.99
C GLN A 339 -20.01 -7.13 -17.79
N ASP A 340 -20.36 -8.34 -17.36
CA ASP A 340 -20.35 -9.55 -18.18
C ASP A 340 -21.63 -10.37 -17.96
N ASP A 341 -21.65 -11.61 -18.44
CA ASP A 341 -22.69 -12.62 -18.26
C ASP A 341 -22.79 -13.19 -16.82
N THR A 342 -21.87 -12.81 -15.92
CA THR A 342 -21.79 -13.31 -14.54
C THR A 342 -22.01 -12.25 -13.47
N GLY A 343 -22.00 -10.96 -13.82
CA GLY A 343 -22.29 -9.88 -12.88
C GLY A 343 -21.95 -8.48 -13.39
N VAL A 344 -21.92 -7.54 -12.44
CA VAL A 344 -21.47 -6.15 -12.65
C VAL A 344 -20.46 -5.77 -11.57
N MET A 345 -19.47 -4.95 -11.92
CA MET A 345 -18.46 -4.45 -10.96
C MET A 345 -18.17 -2.97 -11.22
N GLU A 346 -17.84 -2.25 -10.17
CA GLU A 346 -17.46 -0.83 -10.23
C GLU A 346 -15.94 -0.71 -10.50
N VAL A 347 -15.54 0.18 -11.40
CA VAL A 347 -14.14 0.48 -11.74
C VAL A 347 -13.91 1.95 -11.48
N VAL A 348 -13.01 2.26 -10.54
CA VAL A 348 -12.65 3.64 -10.19
C VAL A 348 -11.31 3.98 -10.81
N VAL A 349 -11.34 4.94 -11.73
CA VAL A 349 -10.21 5.46 -12.48
C VAL A 349 -9.87 6.85 -11.94
N TYR A 350 -8.59 7.09 -11.67
CA TYR A 350 -8.07 8.34 -11.13
C TYR A 350 -6.73 8.71 -11.79
N GLY A 351 -6.48 10.01 -11.91
CA GLY A 351 -5.23 10.56 -12.43
C GLY A 351 -5.31 10.90 -13.92
N GLN A 352 -4.83 12.09 -14.26
CA GLN A 352 -5.12 12.81 -15.51
C GLN A 352 -4.92 11.99 -16.81
N ARG A 353 -3.88 11.13 -16.87
CA ARG A 353 -3.59 10.23 -18.00
C ARG A 353 -4.68 9.16 -18.23
N LEU A 354 -5.29 8.66 -17.16
CA LEU A 354 -6.29 7.59 -17.23
C LEU A 354 -7.70 8.15 -17.43
N THR A 355 -7.92 9.42 -17.06
CA THR A 355 -9.21 10.11 -17.22
C THR A 355 -9.38 10.80 -18.58
N SER A 356 -8.32 10.93 -19.38
CA SER A 356 -8.34 11.55 -20.72
C SER A 356 -8.69 10.57 -21.86
N ILE A 357 -9.41 9.49 -21.56
CA ILE A 357 -9.71 8.41 -22.52
C ILE A 357 -11.20 8.41 -22.87
N ASN A 358 -11.47 8.50 -24.18
CA ASN A 358 -12.81 8.45 -24.74
C ASN A 358 -13.31 7.00 -24.72
N CYS A 359 -14.22 6.72 -23.79
CA CYS A 359 -14.93 5.45 -23.67
C CYS A 359 -16.29 5.75 -23.03
N GLU A 360 -17.38 5.32 -23.65
CA GLU A 360 -18.77 5.60 -23.23
C GLU A 360 -19.57 4.31 -22.93
N GLU A 361 -20.86 4.45 -22.65
CA GLU A 361 -21.74 3.29 -22.40
C GLU A 361 -21.91 2.45 -23.68
N GLY A 362 -21.63 1.15 -23.59
CA GLY A 362 -21.56 0.22 -24.72
C GLY A 362 -20.16 -0.14 -25.21
N ASP A 363 -19.13 0.64 -24.83
CA ASP A 363 -17.75 0.37 -25.25
C ASP A 363 -17.09 -0.80 -24.50
N ARG A 364 -15.98 -1.31 -25.06
CA ARG A 364 -15.19 -2.40 -24.49
C ARG A 364 -13.87 -1.92 -23.90
N LEU A 365 -13.89 -1.67 -22.59
CA LEU A 365 -12.78 -1.10 -21.84
C LEU A 365 -11.71 -2.17 -21.50
N THR A 366 -10.49 -1.96 -21.99
CA THR A 366 -9.31 -2.75 -21.61
C THR A 366 -8.78 -2.24 -20.27
N LEU A 367 -8.65 -3.12 -19.30
CA LEU A 367 -8.03 -2.84 -18.00
C LEU A 367 -6.74 -3.68 -17.87
N VAL A 368 -5.64 -3.04 -17.47
CA VAL A 368 -4.36 -3.70 -17.21
C VAL A 368 -3.77 -3.17 -15.90
N CYS A 369 -3.36 -4.09 -15.02
CA CYS A 369 -2.82 -3.80 -13.69
C CYS A 369 -3.77 -2.93 -12.84
N PHE A 370 -5.06 -3.26 -12.81
CA PHE A 370 -6.03 -2.68 -11.88
C PHE A 370 -6.08 -3.49 -10.58
N GLU A 371 -6.13 -2.83 -9.43
CA GLU A 371 -6.21 -3.48 -8.12
C GLU A 371 -7.66 -3.85 -7.78
N LEU A 372 -7.92 -5.12 -7.44
CA LEU A 372 -9.17 -5.54 -6.81
C LEU A 372 -9.18 -5.05 -5.36
N ALA A 373 -10.09 -4.16 -5.02
CA ALA A 373 -10.19 -3.53 -3.71
C ALA A 373 -11.60 -3.67 -3.11
N ASN A 374 -11.69 -3.49 -1.79
CA ASN A 374 -12.95 -3.40 -1.07
C ASN A 374 -13.21 -1.94 -0.67
N ILE A 375 -14.42 -1.43 -0.91
CA ILE A 375 -14.93 -0.21 -0.28
C ILE A 375 -16.21 -0.56 0.47
N GLY A 376 -16.12 -0.55 1.80
CA GLY A 376 -17.13 -1.17 2.66
C GLY A 376 -17.35 -2.63 2.26
N ASN A 377 -18.60 -2.99 2.01
CA ASN A 377 -19.00 -4.35 1.62
C ASN A 377 -18.97 -4.58 0.10
N LYS A 378 -18.53 -3.60 -0.72
CA LYS A 378 -18.46 -3.73 -2.18
C LYS A 378 -17.05 -4.10 -2.66
N ARG A 379 -16.99 -4.95 -3.69
CA ARG A 379 -15.79 -5.20 -4.50
C ARG A 379 -15.76 -4.23 -5.68
N GLN A 380 -14.58 -3.74 -6.01
CA GLN A 380 -14.35 -2.86 -7.16
C GLN A 380 -12.93 -3.00 -7.70
N LEU A 381 -12.73 -2.61 -8.94
CA LEU A 381 -11.39 -2.41 -9.50
C LEU A 381 -10.95 -0.95 -9.29
N ARG A 382 -9.67 -0.72 -9.03
CA ARG A 382 -9.08 0.61 -8.83
C ARG A 382 -7.82 0.79 -9.66
N SER A 383 -7.69 1.97 -10.26
CA SER A 383 -6.43 2.38 -10.89
C SER A 383 -5.35 2.64 -9.84
N VAL A 384 -4.16 2.07 -10.05
CA VAL A 384 -2.91 2.38 -9.35
C VAL A 384 -1.94 3.06 -10.31
N ILE A 385 -0.77 3.49 -9.82
CA ILE A 385 0.26 4.18 -10.62
C ILE A 385 0.64 3.43 -11.91
N HIS A 386 0.73 2.09 -11.85
CA HIS A 386 1.08 1.24 -12.99
C HIS A 386 -0.12 0.79 -13.83
N SER A 387 -1.35 1.27 -13.57
CA SER A 387 -2.51 0.89 -14.38
C SER A 387 -2.43 1.46 -15.79
N PHE A 388 -2.96 0.69 -16.75
CA PHE A 388 -3.13 1.10 -18.13
C PHE A 388 -4.55 0.75 -18.58
N ILE A 389 -5.18 1.65 -19.33
CA ILE A 389 -6.57 1.59 -19.76
C ILE A 389 -6.64 2.02 -21.23
N LYS A 390 -7.48 1.35 -22.04
CA LYS A 390 -7.61 1.58 -23.50
C LYS A 390 -8.90 1.00 -24.07
#